data_AF-A0A963DIV4-F1
#
_entry.id   AF-A0A963DIV4-F1
#
_cell.length_a   1.000
_cell.length_b   1.000
_cell.length_c   1.000
_cell.angle_alpha   90.00
_cell.angle_beta   90.00
_cell.angle_gamma   90.00
#
_symmetry.space_group_name_H-M   'P 1'
#
loop_
_entity.id
_entity.type
_entity.pdbx_description
1 polymer ?
#
loop_
_entity_poly.entity_id
_entity_poly.type
_entity_poly.pdbx_seq_one_letter_code
_entity_poly.pdbx_strand_id
1 'polypeptide(L)'
;MIASLLKHPRHPFLLLFATCVGLLGFGLYLQYYGGYEPCPMCIMQRYAFVAVALIALIAGLHGSGGGARRGYGLLLLVAALAGGGVAARQSWIQIYPPAVSECGPGLEFMLESFPLADA
;
A
#
# COMPACT_ATOMS: atom_id res chain seq x y z
N MET A 1 -8.40 -6.95 -25.90
CA MET A 1 -7.68 -5.71 -25.56
C MET A 1 -6.75 -5.88 -24.35
N ILE A 2 -7.24 -6.39 -23.21
CA ILE A 2 -6.45 -6.62 -21.96
C ILE A 2 -5.24 -7.55 -22.17
N ALA A 3 -5.40 -8.64 -22.94
CA ALA A 3 -4.32 -9.60 -23.19
C ALA A 3 -3.13 -9.02 -24.00
N SER A 4 -3.32 -7.94 -24.77
CA SER A 4 -2.24 -7.31 -25.54
C SER A 4 -1.34 -6.45 -24.64
N LEU A 5 -1.94 -5.76 -23.66
CA LEU A 5 -1.21 -4.97 -22.66
C LEU A 5 -0.31 -5.85 -21.78
N LEU A 6 -0.67 -7.12 -21.54
CA LEU A 6 0.10 -8.06 -20.73
C LEU A 6 1.24 -8.75 -21.50
N LYS A 7 1.34 -8.62 -22.83
CA LYS A 7 2.38 -9.28 -23.63
C LYS A 7 3.77 -8.71 -23.39
N HIS A 8 3.89 -7.40 -23.19
CA HIS A 8 5.19 -6.78 -22.94
C HIS A 8 5.48 -6.78 -21.45
N PRO A 9 6.62 -7.33 -20.99
CA PRO A 9 6.91 -7.50 -19.57
C PRO A 9 6.97 -6.23 -18.71
N ARG A 10 7.04 -5.05 -19.32
CA ARG A 10 7.11 -3.75 -18.62
C ARG A 10 5.73 -3.17 -18.30
N HIS A 11 4.72 -3.43 -19.13
CA HIS A 11 3.37 -2.89 -18.95
C HIS A 11 2.66 -3.34 -17.68
N PRO A 12 2.72 -4.60 -17.21
CA PRO A 12 2.02 -4.99 -15.99
C PRO A 12 2.53 -4.22 -14.76
N PHE A 13 3.84 -3.96 -14.68
CA PHE A 13 4.41 -3.18 -13.59
C PHE A 13 3.97 -1.71 -13.62
N LEU A 14 3.94 -1.10 -14.81
CA LEU A 14 3.46 0.28 -14.98
C LEU A 14 1.96 0.42 -14.70
N LEU A 15 1.16 -0.57 -15.09
CA LEU A 15 -0.28 -0.62 -14.76
C LEU A 15 -0.50 -0.75 -13.25
N LEU A 16 0.31 -1.58 -12.58
CA LEU A 16 0.26 -1.72 -11.12
C LEU A 16 0.61 -0.39 -10.44
N PHE A 17 1.68 0.27 -10.87
CA PHE A 17 2.06 1.60 -10.39
C PHE A 17 0.93 2.61 -10.56
N ALA A 18 0.37 2.72 -11.76
CA ALA A 18 -0.74 3.63 -12.04
C ALA A 18 -1.97 3.35 -11.16
N THR A 19 -2.27 2.08 -10.91
CA THR A 19 -3.38 1.66 -10.03
C THR A 19 -3.13 2.08 -8.58
N CYS A 20 -1.92 1.83 -8.05
CA CYS A 20 -1.57 2.23 -6.68
C CYS A 20 -1.61 3.76 -6.49
N VAL A 21 -1.06 4.52 -7.44
CA VAL A 21 -1.12 5.99 -7.41
C VAL A 21 -2.55 6.50 -7.49
N GLY A 22 -3.39 5.89 -8.35
CA GLY A 22 -4.81 6.22 -8.44
C GLY A 22 -5.56 5.99 -7.13
N LEU A 23 -5.33 4.85 -6.46
CA LEU A 23 -5.93 4.54 -5.16
C LEU A 23 -5.47 5.49 -4.05
N LEU A 24 -4.17 5.84 -4.03
CA LEU A 24 -3.64 6.83 -3.09
C LEU A 24 -4.26 8.21 -3.32
N GLY A 25 -4.35 8.64 -4.59
CA GLY A 25 -5.00 9.90 -4.97
C GLY A 25 -6.47 9.94 -4.55
N PHE A 26 -7.21 8.84 -4.75
CA PHE A 26 -8.59 8.72 -4.29
C PHE A 26 -8.69 8.80 -2.75
N GLY A 27 -7.76 8.16 -2.02
CA GLY A 27 -7.70 8.26 -0.57
C GLY A 27 -7.42 9.68 -0.07
N LEU A 28 -6.53 10.42 -0.73
CA LEU A 28 -6.26 11.83 -0.41
C LEU A 28 -7.46 12.72 -0.73
N TYR A 29 -8.16 12.46 -1.84
CA TYR A 29 -9.40 13.16 -2.16
C TYR A 29 -10.44 12.97 -1.06
N LEU A 30 -10.67 11.74 -0.60
CA LEU A 30 -11.60 11.48 0.51
C LEU A 30 -11.19 12.16 1.82
N GLN A 31 -9.89 12.26 2.10
CA GLN A 31 -9.42 12.95 3.30
C GLN A 31 -9.65 14.46 3.21
N TYR A 32 -9.19 15.12 2.14
CA TYR A 32 -9.21 16.57 2.02
C TYR A 32 -10.57 17.14 1.62
N TYR A 33 -11.29 16.46 0.72
CA TYR A 33 -12.61 16.90 0.26
C TYR A 33 -13.76 16.21 0.99
N GLY A 34 -13.60 14.93 1.37
CA GLY A 34 -14.62 14.21 2.12
C GLY A 34 -14.61 14.50 3.63
N GLY A 35 -13.54 15.11 4.15
CA GLY A 35 -13.41 15.43 5.58
C GLY A 35 -13.31 14.20 6.49
N TYR A 36 -12.96 13.03 5.93
CA TYR A 36 -12.82 11.81 6.71
C TYR A 36 -11.49 11.81 7.48
N GLU A 37 -11.59 11.73 8.80
CA GLU A 37 -10.46 11.48 9.70
C GLU A 37 -9.79 10.13 9.35
N PRO A 38 -8.50 10.11 9.00
CA PRO A 38 -7.83 8.89 8.59
C PRO A 38 -7.58 7.98 9.80
N CYS A 39 -7.99 6.72 9.70
CA CYS A 39 -7.67 5.73 10.72
C CYS A 39 -6.17 5.34 10.66
N PRO A 40 -5.50 5.02 11.79
CA PRO A 40 -4.09 4.62 11.80
C PRO A 40 -3.79 3.40 10.92
N MET A 41 -4.67 2.39 10.91
CA MET A 41 -4.57 1.25 9.99
C MET A 41 -4.62 1.67 8.51
N CYS A 42 -5.45 2.68 8.19
CA CYS A 42 -5.60 3.24 6.86
C CYS A 42 -4.31 3.95 6.41
N ILE A 43 -3.62 4.62 7.34
CA ILE A 43 -2.32 5.25 7.08
C ILE A 43 -1.26 4.16 6.80
N MET A 44 -1.22 3.08 7.60
CA MET A 44 -0.30 1.97 7.36
C MET A 44 -0.52 1.31 5.99
N GLN A 45 -1.78 1.18 5.57
CA GLN A 45 -2.12 0.68 4.25
C GLN A 45 -1.65 1.63 3.13
N ARG A 46 -1.73 2.96 3.32
CA ARG A 46 -1.18 3.93 2.37
C ARG A 46 0.33 3.78 2.22
N TYR A 47 1.07 3.59 3.31
CA TYR A 47 2.52 3.34 3.22
C TYR A 47 2.84 2.05 2.46
N ALA A 48 2.04 0.98 2.66
CA ALA A 48 2.18 -0.24 1.88
C ALA A 48 1.93 0.00 0.38
N PHE A 49 0.90 0.77 0.01
CA PHE A 49 0.66 1.15 -1.39
C PHE A 49 1.78 1.99 -1.99
N VAL A 50 2.37 2.92 -1.22
CA VAL A 50 3.54 3.70 -1.67
C VAL A 50 4.73 2.78 -1.93
N ALA A 51 5.03 1.85 -1.01
CA ALA A 51 6.11 0.88 -1.20
C ALA A 51 5.91 0.01 -2.45
N VAL A 52 4.69 -0.52 -2.65
CA VAL A 52 4.33 -1.29 -3.85
C VAL A 52 4.48 -0.45 -5.12
N ALA A 53 4.02 0.81 -5.11
CA ALA A 53 4.13 1.72 -6.23
C ALA A 53 5.59 1.97 -6.62
N LEU A 54 6.47 2.25 -5.64
CA LEU A 54 7.89 2.46 -5.90
C LEU A 54 8.57 1.23 -6.50
N ILE A 55 8.32 0.04 -5.94
CA ILE A 55 8.87 -1.21 -6.47
C ILE A 55 8.37 -1.46 -7.90
N ALA A 56 7.08 -1.24 -8.15
CA ALA A 56 6.47 -1.39 -9.47
C ALA A 56 7.03 -0.40 -10.50
N LEU A 57 7.27 0.86 -10.10
CA LEU A 57 7.88 1.87 -10.97
C LEU A 57 9.31 1.47 -11.35
N ILE A 58 10.12 1.08 -10.37
CA ILE A 58 11.50 0.64 -10.59
C ILE A 58 11.51 -0.59 -11.52
N ALA A 59 10.65 -1.58 -11.26
CA ALA A 59 10.53 -2.77 -12.09
C ALA A 59 10.10 -2.45 -13.54
N GLY A 60 9.19 -1.48 -13.71
CA GLY A 60 8.73 -1.00 -15.01
C GLY A 60 9.81 -0.26 -15.81
N LEU A 61 10.61 0.58 -15.14
CA LEU A 61 11.69 1.36 -15.76
C LEU A 61 12.94 0.52 -16.06
N HIS A 62 13.30 -0.41 -15.18
CA HIS A 62 14.50 -1.26 -15.36
C HIS A 62 14.38 -2.15 -16.61
N GLY A 63 13.16 -2.54 -17.01
CA GLY A 63 12.95 -3.30 -18.24
C GLY A 63 13.69 -4.66 -18.26
N SER A 64 13.95 -5.24 -17.09
CA SER A 64 14.91 -6.33 -16.93
C SER A 64 14.43 -7.69 -17.45
N GLY A 65 15.37 -8.55 -17.86
CA GLY A 65 15.14 -9.95 -18.25
C GLY A 65 14.54 -10.84 -17.15
N GLY A 66 14.32 -12.11 -17.45
CA GLY A 66 13.49 -13.01 -16.62
C GLY A 66 13.93 -13.17 -15.16
N GLY A 67 15.22 -13.13 -14.85
CA GLY A 67 15.75 -13.28 -13.47
C GLY A 67 15.39 -12.11 -12.55
N ALA A 68 15.73 -10.89 -12.93
CA ALA A 68 15.40 -9.69 -12.15
C ALA A 68 13.88 -9.46 -12.05
N ARG A 69 13.10 -9.86 -13.07
CA ARG A 69 11.63 -9.83 -13.00
C ARG A 69 11.05 -10.70 -11.90
N ARG A 70 11.63 -11.89 -11.67
CA ARG A 70 11.21 -12.77 -10.56
C ARG A 70 11.54 -12.16 -9.21
N GLY A 71 12.69 -11.49 -9.09
CA GLY A 71 13.07 -10.75 -7.88
C GLY A 71 12.07 -9.63 -7.55
N TYR A 72 11.74 -8.78 -8.53
CA TYR A 72 10.72 -7.74 -8.34
C TYR A 72 9.34 -8.32 -8.05
N GLY A 73 8.96 -9.43 -8.69
CA GLY A 73 7.70 -10.13 -8.41
C GLY A 73 7.62 -10.64 -6.97
N LEU A 74 8.71 -11.20 -6.43
CA LEU A 74 8.77 -11.65 -5.04
C LEU A 74 8.68 -10.48 -4.06
N LEU A 75 9.40 -9.38 -4.31
CA LEU A 75 9.33 -8.17 -3.49
C LEU A 75 7.92 -7.57 -3.48
N LEU A 76 7.28 -7.50 -4.65
CA LEU A 76 5.89 -7.05 -4.78
C LEU A 76 4.94 -7.97 -4.02
N LEU A 77 5.15 -9.29 -4.08
CA LEU A 77 4.32 -10.25 -3.35
C LEU A 77 4.43 -10.01 -1.83
N VAL A 78 5.64 -9.87 -1.30
CA VAL A 78 5.84 -9.62 0.14
C VAL A 78 5.20 -8.30 0.56
N ALA A 79 5.41 -7.22 -0.21
CA ALA A 79 4.81 -5.92 0.07
C ALA A 79 3.27 -5.96 0.00
N ALA A 80 2.72 -6.68 -0.99
CA ALA A 80 1.28 -6.86 -1.16
C ALA A 80 0.66 -7.72 -0.05
N LEU A 81 1.36 -8.76 0.42
CA LEU A 81 0.91 -9.57 1.55
C LEU A 81 0.92 -8.77 2.85
N ALA A 82 1.94 -7.93 3.07
CA ALA A 82 1.97 -7.04 4.22
C ALA A 82 0.79 -6.05 4.21
N GLY A 83 0.58 -5.34 3.10
CA GLY A 83 -0.56 -4.43 2.96
C GLY A 83 -1.93 -5.14 3.02
N GLY A 84 -2.03 -6.32 2.42
CA GLY A 84 -3.21 -7.17 2.45
C GLY A 84 -3.52 -7.69 3.85
N GLY A 85 -2.50 -8.01 4.65
CA GLY A 85 -2.66 -8.39 6.06
C GLY A 85 -3.22 -7.26 6.90
N VAL A 86 -2.74 -6.03 6.71
CA VAL A 86 -3.29 -4.83 7.37
C VAL A 86 -4.76 -4.62 6.98
N ALA A 87 -5.09 -4.70 5.69
CA ALA A 87 -6.45 -4.54 5.19
C ALA A 87 -7.40 -5.66 5.68
N ALA A 88 -6.90 -6.90 5.75
CA ALA A 88 -7.66 -8.04 6.28
C ALA A 88 -7.95 -7.85 7.78
N ARG A 89 -6.96 -7.38 8.56
CA ARG A 89 -7.15 -7.05 9.97
C ARG A 89 -8.18 -5.93 10.14
N GLN A 90 -8.09 -4.87 9.33
CA GLN A 90 -9.07 -3.78 9.35
C GLN A 90 -10.49 -4.27 9.02
N SER A 91 -10.63 -5.14 8.01
CA SER A 91 -11.91 -5.74 7.63
C SER A 91 -12.47 -6.64 8.75
N TRP A 92 -11.61 -7.41 9.42
CA TRP A 92 -12.01 -8.22 10.57
C TRP A 92 -12.60 -7.34 11.67
N ILE A 93 -11.90 -6.27 12.07
CA ILE A 93 -12.36 -5.37 13.14
C ILE A 93 -13.68 -4.69 12.77
N GLN A 94 -13.93 -4.39 11.50
CA GLN A 94 -15.21 -3.85 11.04
C GLN A 94 -16.37 -4.86 11.14
N ILE A 95 -16.11 -6.15 10.93
CA ILE A 95 -17.12 -7.21 11.04
C ILE A 95 -17.37 -7.59 12.51
N TYR A 96 -16.34 -7.52 13.36
CA TYR A 96 -16.39 -7.87 14.77
C TYR A 96 -15.90 -6.71 15.65
N PRO A 97 -16.74 -5.68 15.87
CA PRO A 97 -16.33 -4.48 16.60
C PRO A 97 -16.10 -4.78 18.10
N PRO A 98 -14.89 -4.56 18.64
CA PRO A 98 -14.62 -4.67 20.07
C PRO A 98 -15.19 -3.45 20.83
N ALA A 99 -15.41 -3.60 22.14
CA ALA A 99 -16.01 -2.57 22.99
C ALA A 99 -15.13 -1.32 23.22
N VAL A 100 -13.84 -1.38 22.84
CA VAL A 100 -12.88 -0.27 22.88
C VAL A 100 -12.30 -0.07 21.49
N SER A 101 -11.98 1.17 21.11
CA SER A 101 -11.48 1.53 19.78
C SER A 101 -10.06 0.97 19.55
N GLU A 102 -9.97 -0.29 19.11
CA GLU A 102 -8.71 -1.00 18.84
C GLU A 102 -8.07 -0.70 17.48
N CYS A 103 -8.52 0.32 16.74
CA CYS A 103 -7.72 0.78 15.59
C CYS A 103 -6.30 1.18 16.01
N GLY A 104 -6.06 1.34 17.32
CA GLY A 104 -4.80 1.72 17.93
C GLY A 104 -4.75 3.23 18.10
N PRO A 105 -3.90 3.74 19.00
CA PRO A 105 -3.58 5.15 18.99
C PRO A 105 -3.02 5.56 17.62
N GLY A 106 -3.28 6.81 17.22
CA GLY A 106 -2.73 7.36 15.98
C GLY A 106 -1.20 7.22 15.93
N LEU A 107 -0.63 7.21 14.72
CA LEU A 107 0.83 7.17 14.53
C LEU A 107 1.53 8.30 15.30
N GLU A 108 0.90 9.48 15.36
CA GLU A 108 1.37 10.64 16.14
C GLU A 108 1.49 10.32 17.64
N PHE A 109 0.46 9.72 18.24
CA PHE A 109 0.50 9.33 19.65
C PHE A 109 1.55 8.24 19.93
N MET A 110 1.77 7.32 18.97
CA MET A 110 2.85 6.33 19.09
C MET A 110 4.23 6.97 18.99
N LEU A 111 4.42 7.97 18.12
CA LEU A 111 5.68 8.72 17.98
C LEU A 111 5.93 9.64 19.20
N GLU A 112 4.89 10.24 19.77
CA GLU A 112 4.96 11.01 21.01
C GLU A 112 5.31 10.13 22.22
N SER A 113 4.76 8.91 22.27
CA SER A 113 5.01 7.98 23.38
C SER A 113 6.33 7.20 23.23
N PHE A 114 6.83 7.03 22.01
CA PHE A 114 8.07 6.34 21.67
C PHE A 114 8.85 7.13 20.60
N PRO A 115 9.52 8.22 20.98
CA PRO A 115 10.27 9.06 20.05
C PRO A 115 11.41 8.28 19.39
N LEU A 116 11.34 8.13 18.06
CA LEU A 116 12.42 7.54 17.23
C LEU A 116 13.71 8.38 17.27
N ALA A 117 13.63 9.63 17.75
CA ALA A 117 14.76 10.55 17.87
C ALA A 117 15.66 10.27 19.09
N ASP A 118 15.21 9.44 20.03
CA ASP A 118 15.98 9.05 21.22
C ASP A 118 16.68 7.68 21.06
N ALA A 119 16.74 7.14 19.84
CA ALA A 119 17.42 5.89 19.48
C ALA A 119 18.73 6.13 18.72
#